data_AF-A0A426GBW7-F1
#
_entry.id   AF-A0A426GBW7-F1
#
_cell.length_a   1.000
_cell.length_b   1.000
_cell.length_c   1.000
_cell.angle_alpha   90.00
_cell.angle_beta   90.00
_cell.angle_gamma   90.00
#
_symmetry.space_group_name_H-M   'P 1'
#
loop_
_entity.id
_entity.type
_entity.pdbx_description
1 polymer ?
#
loop_
_entity_poly.entity_id
_entity_poly.type
_entity_poly.pdbx_seq_one_letter_code
_entity_poly.pdbx_strand_id
1 'polypeptide(L)'
;EVHHRPRQTAAALLIPRDMEAVLSLLSAFEAEAGPLLTAFEGMSKAAMERAIAHVPSLSNPFSGGTPDDAVLVELTRSWAPRGGEESLDET
;
A
#
# COMPACT_ATOMS: atom_id res chain seq x y z
N GLU A 1 3.91 11.69 21.83
CA GLU A 1 2.70 10.92 22.17
C GLU A 1 2.84 9.51 21.59
N VAL A 2 2.17 8.51 22.15
CA VAL A 2 2.19 7.12 21.62
C VAL A 2 0.77 6.64 21.38
N HIS A 3 0.52 5.98 20.25
CA HIS A 3 -0.79 5.49 19.85
C HIS A 3 -0.96 3.98 20.14
N HIS A 4 -2.20 3.51 20.14
CA HIS A 4 -2.50 2.08 20.28
C HIS A 4 -1.89 1.27 19.15
N ARG A 5 -1.38 0.07 19.47
CA ARG A 5 -0.87 -0.87 18.48
C ARG A 5 -2.00 -1.29 17.50
N PRO A 6 -1.74 -1.29 16.17
CA PRO A 6 -2.66 -1.83 15.18
C PRO A 6 -3.08 -3.28 15.48
N ARG A 7 -4.34 -3.60 15.20
CA ARG A 7 -4.94 -4.93 15.37
C ARG A 7 -5.43 -5.53 14.06
N GLN A 8 -5.59 -4.73 13.02
CA GLN A 8 -5.88 -5.14 11.64
C GLN A 8 -4.97 -4.30 10.73
N THR A 9 -4.40 -4.93 9.69
CA THR A 9 -3.60 -4.27 8.66
C THR A 9 -3.88 -4.90 7.31
N ALA A 10 -3.92 -4.09 6.26
CA ALA A 10 -3.88 -4.56 4.88
C ALA A 10 -2.95 -3.67 4.08
N ALA A 11 -2.14 -4.27 3.21
CA ALA A 11 -1.21 -3.58 2.34
C ALA A 11 -1.38 -4.04 0.89
N ALA A 12 -1.27 -3.10 -0.04
CA ALA A 12 -1.37 -3.36 -1.47
C ALA A 12 -0.25 -2.65 -2.24
N LEU A 13 0.18 -3.27 -3.34
CA LEU A 13 1.00 -2.64 -4.36
C LEU A 13 0.14 -2.33 -5.57
N LEU A 14 0.06 -1.05 -5.92
CA LEU A 14 -0.75 -0.53 -7.01
C LEU A 14 0.16 -0.05 -8.14
N ILE A 15 -0.20 -0.36 -9.38
CA ILE A 15 0.45 0.19 -10.57
C ILE A 15 -0.46 1.31 -11.09
N PRO A 16 -0.09 2.60 -10.95
CA PRO A 16 -0.90 3.68 -11.50
C PRO A 16 -0.85 3.66 -13.03
N ARG A 17 -1.88 4.23 -13.68
CA ARG A 17 -1.91 4.36 -15.14
C ARG A 17 -0.77 5.25 -15.65
N ASP A 18 -0.50 6.33 -14.93
CA ASP A 18 0.49 7.36 -15.21
C ASP A 18 0.78 8.15 -13.91
N MET A 19 1.72 9.09 -13.97
CA MET A 19 2.14 9.87 -12.80
C MET A 19 1.05 10.84 -12.31
N GLU A 20 0.17 11.31 -13.18
CA GLU A 20 -0.93 12.21 -12.80
C GLU A 20 -2.00 11.45 -11.99
N ALA A 21 -2.18 10.17 -12.27
CA ALA A 21 -3.09 9.29 -11.53
C ALA A 21 -2.68 9.08 -10.06
N VAL A 22 -1.41 9.27 -9.69
CA VAL A 22 -0.92 9.04 -8.32
C VAL A 22 -1.61 9.95 -7.30
N LEU A 23 -1.71 11.25 -7.59
CA LEU A 23 -2.38 12.20 -6.69
C LEU A 23 -3.90 11.96 -6.64
N SER A 24 -4.49 11.55 -7.76
CA SER A 24 -5.91 11.18 -7.79
C SER A 24 -6.19 9.95 -6.92
N LEU A 25 -5.29 8.96 -6.93
CA LEU A 25 -5.36 7.80 -6.04
C LEU A 25 -5.22 8.21 -4.57
N LEU A 26 -4.24 9.08 -4.24
CA LEU A 26 -4.06 9.57 -2.88
C LEU A 26 -5.34 10.27 -2.38
N SER A 27 -5.89 11.20 -3.17
CA SER A 27 -7.13 11.89 -2.78
C SER A 27 -8.31 10.93 -2.59
N ALA A 28 -8.41 9.87 -3.39
CA ALA A 28 -9.42 8.83 -3.20
C ALA A 28 -9.22 8.06 -1.89
N PHE A 29 -7.99 7.65 -1.57
CA PHE A 29 -7.70 6.97 -0.29
C PHE A 29 -7.92 7.88 0.92
N GLU A 30 -7.54 9.16 0.85
CA GLU A 30 -7.79 10.13 1.92
C GLU A 30 -9.29 10.35 2.13
N ALA A 31 -10.08 10.40 1.06
CA ALA A 31 -11.53 10.57 1.14
C ALA A 31 -12.25 9.35 1.74
N GLU A 32 -11.87 8.14 1.31
CA GLU A 32 -12.57 6.90 1.67
C GLU A 32 -12.04 6.27 2.97
N ALA A 33 -10.72 6.25 3.17
CA ALA A 33 -10.07 5.61 4.31
C ALA A 33 -9.69 6.60 5.42
N GLY A 34 -9.46 7.87 5.07
CA GLY A 34 -9.16 8.94 6.03
C GLY A 34 -8.05 8.53 7.02
N PRO A 35 -8.30 8.61 8.35
CA PRO A 35 -7.30 8.27 9.38
C PRO A 35 -6.83 6.81 9.37
N LEU A 36 -7.48 5.92 8.62
CA LEU A 36 -7.06 4.52 8.50
C LEU A 36 -5.88 4.37 7.52
N LEU A 37 -5.68 5.33 6.62
CA LEU A 37 -4.54 5.36 5.71
C LEU A 37 -3.25 5.65 6.49
N THR A 38 -2.37 4.66 6.59
CA THR A 38 -1.12 4.77 7.35
C THR A 38 0.13 4.79 6.50
N ALA A 39 0.06 4.33 5.24
CA ALA A 39 1.13 4.49 4.28
C ALA A 39 0.58 4.76 2.88
N PHE A 40 1.23 5.66 2.15
CA PHE A 40 1.05 5.89 0.72
C PHE A 40 2.40 6.29 0.13
N GLU A 41 3.14 5.32 -0.39
CA GLU A 41 4.56 5.48 -0.72
C GLU A 41 4.81 5.19 -2.21
N GLY A 42 5.34 6.17 -2.93
CA GLY A 42 5.72 6.02 -4.34
C GLY A 42 7.07 5.33 -4.50
N MET A 43 7.17 4.43 -5.48
CA MET A 43 8.40 3.71 -5.80
C MET A 43 8.66 3.74 -7.30
N SER A 44 9.84 4.23 -7.68
CA SER A 44 10.30 4.18 -9.07
C SER A 44 10.85 2.80 -9.41
N LYS A 45 10.82 2.45 -10.70
CA LYS A 45 11.44 1.24 -11.23
C LYS A 45 12.87 1.03 -10.78
N ALA A 46 13.69 2.08 -10.88
CA ALA A 46 15.10 2.01 -10.51
C ALA A 46 15.27 1.65 -9.03
N ALA A 47 14.45 2.21 -8.14
CA ALA A 47 14.49 1.87 -6.71
C ALA A 47 14.07 0.41 -6.48
N MET A 48 12.98 -0.03 -7.11
CA MET A 48 12.48 -1.41 -6.99
C MET A 48 13.48 -2.43 -7.53
N GLU A 49 14.02 -2.24 -8.74
CA GLU A 49 15.02 -3.12 -9.33
C GLU A 49 16.28 -3.22 -8.48
N ARG A 50 16.74 -2.08 -7.91
CA ARG A 50 17.89 -2.08 -7.01
C ARG A 50 17.61 -2.88 -5.75
N ALA A 51 16.44 -2.69 -5.12
CA ALA A 51 16.05 -3.44 -3.94
C ALA A 51 15.98 -4.94 -4.22
N ILE A 52 15.28 -5.34 -5.29
CA ILE A 52 15.13 -6.75 -5.69
C ILE A 52 16.49 -7.38 -6.01
N ALA A 53 17.38 -6.67 -6.71
CA ALA A 53 18.69 -7.22 -7.08
C ALA A 53 19.66 -7.40 -5.91
N HIS A 54 19.54 -6.59 -4.84
CA HIS A 54 20.51 -6.57 -3.74
C HIS A 54 19.99 -7.15 -2.42
N VAL A 55 18.68 -7.38 -2.28
CA VAL A 55 18.07 -7.97 -1.08
C VAL A 55 17.66 -9.42 -1.40
N PRO A 56 18.43 -10.44 -0.98
CA PRO A 56 18.22 -11.84 -1.42
C PRO A 56 16.85 -12.43 -1.09
N SER A 57 16.20 -11.94 -0.04
CA SER A 57 14.87 -12.41 0.38
C SER A 57 13.71 -11.73 -0.36
N LEU A 58 13.98 -10.72 -1.19
CA LEU A 58 12.96 -9.93 -1.87
C LEU A 58 12.76 -10.46 -3.29
N SER A 59 11.58 -11.02 -3.57
CA SER A 59 11.15 -11.39 -4.91
C SER A 59 10.34 -10.26 -5.56
N ASN A 60 10.38 -10.15 -6.90
CA ASN A 60 9.50 -9.26 -7.63
C ASN A 60 8.03 -9.74 -7.52
N PRO A 61 7.11 -8.94 -6.96
CA PRO A 61 5.71 -9.34 -6.81
C PRO A 61 4.88 -9.12 -8.10
N PHE A 62 5.41 -8.44 -9.11
CA PHE A 62 4.68 -8.08 -10.33
C PHE A 62 4.86 -9.14 -11.43
N SER A 63 3.76 -9.69 -11.94
CA SER A 63 3.78 -10.74 -12.97
C SER A 63 4.33 -10.27 -14.33
N GLY A 64 4.21 -8.97 -14.63
CA GLY A 64 4.69 -8.35 -15.87
C GLY A 64 6.13 -7.84 -15.83
N GLY A 65 6.88 -8.13 -14.76
CA GLY A 65 8.16 -7.47 -14.48
C GLY A 65 7.98 -6.16 -13.70
N THR A 66 9.09 -5.49 -13.38
CA THR A 66 9.06 -4.27 -12.56
C THR A 66 8.42 -3.10 -13.35
N PRO A 67 7.33 -2.50 -12.85
CA PRO A 67 6.68 -1.37 -13.50
C PRO A 67 7.55 -0.12 -13.42
N ASP A 68 7.25 0.87 -14.27
CA ASP A 68 7.96 2.17 -14.27
C ASP A 68 7.73 2.92 -12.94
N ASP A 69 6.51 2.85 -12.41
CA ASP A 69 6.12 3.38 -11.11
C ASP A 69 5.14 2.42 -10.40
N ALA A 70 5.21 2.38 -9.07
CA ALA A 70 4.26 1.69 -8.22
C ALA A 70 3.99 2.49 -6.94
N VAL A 71 2.87 2.24 -6.29
CA VAL A 71 2.51 2.81 -4.99
C VAL A 71 2.28 1.69 -3.99
N LEU A 72 2.92 1.75 -2.83
CA LEU A 72 2.55 0.95 -1.66
C LEU A 72 1.50 1.70 -0.86
N VAL A 73 0.38 1.05 -0.57
CA VAL A 73 -0.69 1.59 0.29
C VAL A 73 -0.88 0.67 1.48
N GLU A 74 -1.02 1.23 2.67
CA GLU A 74 -1.37 0.48 3.90
C GLU A 74 -2.55 1.13 4.61
N LEU A 75 -3.50 0.29 5.04
CA LEU A 75 -4.60 0.65 5.93
C LEU A 75 -4.46 -0.09 7.26
N THR A 76 -4.69 0.60 8.38
CA THR A 76 -4.70 -0.04 9.71
C THR A 76 -5.88 0.35 10.58
N ARG A 77 -6.30 -0.56 11.46
CA ARG A 77 -7.30 -0.32 12.52
C ARG A 77 -6.73 -0.79 13.85
N SER A 78 -6.98 -0.05 14.93
CA SER A 78 -6.52 -0.37 16.30
C SER A 78 -7.53 -1.19 17.12
N TRP A 79 -8.68 -1.54 16.54
CA TRP A 79 -9.70 -2.41 17.13
C TRP A 79 -9.74 -3.79 16.46
N ALA A 80 -10.32 -4.78 17.14
CA ALA A 80 -10.59 -6.08 16.52
C ALA A 80 -11.70 -5.97 15.47
N PRO A 81 -11.73 -6.86 14.46
CA PRO A 81 -12.83 -6.93 13.49
C PRO A 81 -14.19 -6.96 14.20
N ARG A 82 -15.16 -6.23 13.66
CA ARG A 82 -16.53 -6.17 14.18
C ARG A 82 -17.52 -6.71 13.15
N GLY A 83 -18.61 -7.30 13.62
CA GLY A 83 -19.67 -7.78 12.73
C GLY A 83 -20.26 -6.63 11.91
N GLY A 84 -20.32 -6.81 10.58
CA GLY A 84 -20.84 -5.81 9.64
C GLY A 84 -19.80 -4.79 9.13
N GLU A 85 -18.55 -4.84 9.60
CA GLU A 85 -17.44 -4.10 8.99
C GLU A 85 -16.87 -4.90 7.80
N GLU A 86 -16.46 -4.19 6.74
CA GLU A 86 -15.73 -4.81 5.64
C GLU A 86 -14.37 -5.31 6.14
N SER A 87 -14.06 -6.56 5.79
CA SER A 87 -12.81 -7.21 6.15
C SER A 87 -11.66 -6.56 5.38
N LEU A 88 -10.54 -6.35 6.07
CA LEU A 88 -9.29 -5.96 5.41
C LEU A 88 -8.51 -7.18 4.88
N ASP A 89 -8.86 -8.38 5.33
CA ASP A 89 -8.16 -9.63 4.98
C ASP A 89 -8.82 -10.40 3.82
N GLU A 90 -9.98 -9.95 3.32
CA GLU A 90 -10.65 -10.64 2.19
C GLU A 90 -10.16 -10.07 0.86
N THR A 91 -9.39 -10.89 0.12
CA THR A 91 -9.12 -10.74 -1.32
C THR A 91 -9.53 -12.00 -2.05
#